data_AF-A0A7J9VE34-F1
#
_entry.id   AF-A0A7J9VE34-F1
#
_cell.length_a   1.000
_cell.length_b   1.000
_cell.length_c   1.000
_cell.angle_alpha   90.00
_cell.angle_beta   90.00
_cell.angle_gamma   90.00
#
_symmetry.space_group_name_H-M   'P 1'
#
loop_
_entity.id
_entity.type
_entity.pdbx_description
1 polymer ?
#
loop_
_entity_poly.entity_id
_entity_poly.type
_entity_poly.pdbx_seq_one_letter_code
_entity_poly.pdbx_strand_id
1 'polypeptide(L)'
;MSDQAAEAFYVPGTEGVFLSTPHTAGPWTTEAQHLGPPSALLVRALEQVDAERESQLARVTIEILGPVPLDELTVRAGLVRPGRSV
;
A
#
# COMPACT_ATOMS: atom_id res chain seq x y z
N MET A 1 19.01 -0.93 -18.07
CA MET A 1 17.89 -1.15 -17.13
C MET A 1 16.89 -0.04 -17.36
N SER A 2 16.15 -0.19 -18.46
CA SER A 2 15.44 0.89 -19.13
C SER A 2 14.01 1.02 -18.61
N ASP A 3 13.61 2.24 -18.27
CA ASP A 3 12.30 2.85 -18.53
C ASP A 3 11.00 2.16 -18.04
N GLN A 4 11.05 1.36 -16.97
CA GLN A 4 9.82 0.83 -16.34
C GLN A 4 9.42 1.57 -15.06
N ALA A 5 10.36 2.32 -14.47
CA ALA A 5 10.09 3.20 -13.31
C ALA A 5 9.27 4.45 -13.68
N ALA A 6 9.05 4.70 -14.98
CA ALA A 6 8.39 5.91 -15.49
C ALA A 6 6.85 5.91 -15.40
N GLU A 7 6.20 4.79 -15.03
CA GLU A 7 4.72 4.69 -15.07
C GLU A 7 4.05 4.08 -13.83
N ALA A 8 4.76 3.86 -12.71
CA ALA A 8 4.17 3.22 -11.53
C ALA A 8 4.46 3.97 -10.24
N PHE A 9 3.56 3.88 -9.26
CA PHE A 9 3.78 4.37 -7.90
C PHE A 9 4.78 3.51 -7.11
N TYR A 10 4.77 2.19 -7.32
CA TYR A 10 5.66 1.27 -6.61
C TYR A 10 6.25 0.23 -7.55
N VAL A 11 7.53 -0.09 -7.35
CA VAL A 11 8.19 -1.24 -7.98
C VAL A 11 8.25 -2.37 -6.96
N PRO A 12 7.71 -3.57 -7.25
CA PRO A 12 7.78 -4.70 -6.34
C PRO A 12 9.22 -5.21 -6.19
N GLY A 13 9.65 -5.44 -4.95
CA GLY A 13 10.91 -6.08 -4.59
C GLY A 13 10.70 -7.55 -4.21
N THR A 14 11.25 -7.96 -3.06
CA THR A 14 10.91 -9.25 -2.45
C THR A 14 9.47 -9.26 -1.92
N GLU A 15 8.97 -10.40 -1.45
CA GLU A 15 7.61 -10.52 -0.93
C GLU A 15 7.30 -9.48 0.16
N GLY A 16 6.22 -8.72 -0.05
CA GLY A 16 5.80 -7.65 0.85
C GLY A 16 6.65 -6.38 0.83
N VAL A 17 7.69 -6.31 -0.02
CA VAL A 17 8.60 -5.18 -0.14
C VAL A 17 8.34 -4.41 -1.43
N PHE A 18 8.26 -3.08 -1.33
CA PHE A 18 7.94 -2.18 -2.43
C PHE A 18 8.85 -0.96 -2.41
N LEU A 19 9.54 -0.71 -3.51
CA LEU A 19 10.28 0.54 -3.69
C LEU A 19 9.33 1.62 -4.21
N SER A 20 9.23 2.72 -3.47
CA SER A 20 8.47 3.89 -3.91
C SER A 20 9.18 4.62 -5.05
N THR A 21 8.40 5.17 -5.97
CA THR A 21 8.91 6.01 -7.05
C THR A 21 8.62 7.50 -6.77
N PRO A 22 9.29 8.43 -7.47
CA PRO A 22 8.96 9.86 -7.39
C PRO A 22 7.49 10.20 -7.67
N HIS A 23 6.75 9.32 -8.38
CA HIS A 23 5.32 9.52 -8.63
C HIS A 23 4.46 9.47 -7.36
N THR A 24 4.98 8.91 -6.27
CA THR A 24 4.31 8.91 -4.97
C THR A 24 4.48 10.20 -4.20
N ALA A 25 5.39 11.10 -4.62
CA ALA A 25 5.69 12.34 -3.92
C ALA A 25 4.46 13.24 -3.81
N GLY A 26 4.25 13.81 -2.62
CA GLY A 26 3.17 14.75 -2.41
C GLY A 26 3.52 16.18 -2.82
N PRO A 27 2.51 17.02 -3.07
CA PRO A 27 2.73 18.40 -3.48
C PRO A 27 3.34 19.28 -2.36
N TRP A 28 3.38 18.80 -1.11
CA TRP A 28 3.85 19.58 0.05
C TRP A 28 5.35 19.40 0.34
N THR A 29 5.92 18.26 -0.05
CA THR A 29 7.36 17.99 0.01
C THR A 29 7.69 16.81 -0.91
N THR A 30 8.83 16.88 -1.58
CA THR A 30 9.35 15.79 -2.43
C THR A 30 9.95 14.65 -1.62
N GLU A 31 10.08 14.80 -0.30
CA GLU A 31 10.68 13.81 0.60
C GLU A 31 9.63 12.88 1.25
N ALA A 32 8.35 13.19 1.10
CA ALA A 32 7.26 12.37 1.62
C ALA A 32 6.21 12.07 0.55
N GLN A 33 5.58 10.91 0.68
CA GLN A 33 4.54 10.47 -0.23
C GLN A 33 3.23 11.21 0.05
N HIS A 34 2.46 11.52 -1.00
CA HIS A 34 1.04 11.78 -0.79
C HIS A 34 0.36 10.48 -0.40
N LEU A 35 -0.68 10.59 0.40
CA LEU A 35 -1.20 9.43 1.13
C LEU A 35 -2.10 8.52 0.28
N GLY A 36 -2.37 8.89 -0.98
CA GLY A 36 -3.11 8.06 -1.93
C GLY A 36 -2.39 6.73 -2.23
N PRO A 37 -1.15 6.76 -2.77
CA PRO A 37 -0.38 5.56 -3.05
C PRO A 37 -0.19 4.64 -1.84
N PRO A 38 0.23 5.12 -0.65
CA PRO A 38 0.33 4.24 0.52
C PRO A 38 -1.00 3.61 0.91
N SER A 39 -2.10 4.37 0.80
CA SER A 39 -3.45 3.85 1.05
C SER A 39 -3.83 2.75 0.07
N ALA A 40 -3.59 2.96 -1.23
CA ALA A 40 -3.86 1.97 -2.26
C ALA A 40 -3.02 0.70 -2.08
N LEU A 41 -1.76 0.84 -1.68
CA LEU A 41 -0.87 -0.29 -1.42
C LEU A 41 -1.33 -1.12 -0.22
N LEU A 42 -1.81 -0.47 0.86
CA LEU A 42 -2.42 -1.14 2.00
C LEU A 42 -3.72 -1.86 1.62
N VAL A 43 -4.60 -1.23 0.85
CA VAL A 43 -5.84 -1.85 0.36
C VAL A 43 -5.52 -3.08 -0.51
N ARG A 44 -4.58 -2.96 -1.44
CA ARG A 44 -4.12 -4.09 -2.25
C ARG A 44 -3.64 -5.25 -1.38
N ALA A 45 -2.87 -4.98 -0.33
CA ALA A 45 -2.42 -6.03 0.59
C ALA A 45 -3.58 -6.69 1.35
N LEU A 46 -4.60 -5.92 1.75
CA LEU A 46 -5.81 -6.45 2.38
C LEU A 46 -6.61 -7.35 1.43
N GLU A 47 -6.71 -7.01 0.15
CA GLU A 47 -7.40 -7.83 -0.87
C GLU A 47 -6.71 -9.17 -1.15
N GLN A 48 -5.43 -9.32 -0.80
CA GLN A 48 -4.67 -10.57 -0.93
C GLN A 48 -4.72 -11.45 0.33
N VAL A 49 -5.39 -11.01 1.40
CA VAL A 49 -5.58 -11.83 2.59
C VAL A 49 -6.62 -12.90 2.29
N ASP A 50 -6.26 -14.17 2.52
CA ASP A 50 -7.18 -15.29 2.34
C ASP A 50 -8.44 -15.12 3.20
N ALA A 51 -9.60 -15.31 2.56
CA ALA A 51 -10.90 -15.30 3.20
C ALA A 51 -11.58 -16.66 3.01
N GLU A 52 -12.26 -17.16 4.04
CA GLU A 52 -13.02 -18.43 3.99
C GLU A 52 -14.18 -18.39 2.98
N ARG A 53 -14.60 -17.18 2.59
CA ARG A 53 -15.69 -16.93 1.65
C ARG A 53 -15.36 -15.73 0.78
N GLU A 54 -15.97 -15.67 -0.40
CA GLU A 54 -15.92 -14.48 -1.24
C GLU A 54 -16.46 -13.27 -0.46
N SER A 55 -15.68 -12.19 -0.44
CA SER A 55 -16.00 -10.98 0.30
C SER A 55 -15.39 -9.77 -0.39
N GLN A 56 -15.89 -8.58 -0.04
CA GLN A 56 -15.38 -7.31 -0.54
C GLN A 56 -15.11 -6.37 0.64
N LEU A 57 -14.10 -5.52 0.50
CA LEU A 57 -13.80 -4.50 1.49
C LEU A 57 -14.91 -3.43 1.51
N ALA A 58 -15.65 -3.36 2.61
CA ALA A 58 -16.74 -2.38 2.76
C ALA A 58 -16.26 -1.01 3.27
N ARG A 59 -15.25 -1.00 4.15
CA ARG A 59 -14.66 0.22 4.72
C ARG A 59 -13.23 -0.04 5.15
N VAL A 60 -12.33 0.87 4.79
CA VAL A 60 -10.95 0.91 5.26
C VAL A 60 -10.74 2.22 6.02
N THR A 61 -10.18 2.13 7.22
CA THR A 61 -9.74 3.29 8.00
C THR A 61 -8.23 3.26 8.05
N ILE A 62 -7.60 4.40 7.76
CA ILE A 62 -6.15 4.54 7.70
C ILE A 62 -5.76 5.62 8.70
N GLU A 63 -4.86 5.27 9.61
CA GLU A 63 -4.29 6.19 10.59
C GLU A 63 -2.86 6.50 10.19
N ILE A 64 -2.54 7.80 10.10
CA ILE A 64 -1.25 8.27 9.62
C ILE A 64 -0.46 8.75 10.84
N LEU A 65 0.51 7.94 11.25
CA LEU A 65 1.31 8.20 12.46
C LEU A 65 2.52 9.12 12.19
N GLY A 66 2.79 9.44 10.93
CA GLY A 66 3.86 10.33 10.51
C GLY A 66 4.01 10.38 8.98
N PRO A 67 4.95 11.19 8.46
CA PRO A 67 5.27 11.24 7.04
C PRO A 67 5.73 9.87 6.52
N VAL A 68 5.24 9.47 5.35
CA VAL A 68 5.68 8.25 4.65
C VAL A 68 6.84 8.61 3.72
N PRO A 69 8.05 8.06 3.89
CA PRO A 69 9.22 8.44 3.09
C PRO A 69 9.15 7.88 1.66
N LEU A 70 9.86 8.51 0.72
CA LEU A 70 10.15 7.91 -0.59
C LEU A 70 11.34 6.94 -0.46
N ASP A 71 11.08 5.78 0.11
CA ASP A 71 12.07 4.72 0.31
C ASP A 71 11.48 3.34 -0.03
N GLU A 72 12.21 2.28 0.28
CA GLU A 72 11.71 0.92 0.40
C GLU A 72 10.69 0.82 1.54
N LEU A 73 9.53 0.25 1.24
CA LEU A 73 8.44 0.03 2.19
C LEU A 73 8.20 -1.47 2.37
N THR A 74 8.04 -1.88 3.63
CA THR A 74 7.49 -3.19 3.96
C THR A 74 5.99 -3.08 4.25
N VAL A 75 5.19 -3.91 3.60
CA VAL A 75 3.74 -3.95 3.73
C VAL A 75 3.31 -5.31 4.23
N ARG A 76 2.44 -5.33 5.23
CA ARG A 76 1.90 -6.55 5.83
C ARG A 76 0.40 -6.39 6.04
N ALA A 77 -0.34 -7.46 5.77
CA ALA A 77 -1.76 -7.56 6.03
C ALA A 77 -2.04 -8.95 6.60
N GLY A 78 -3.10 -9.07 7.39
CA GLY A 78 -3.50 -10.33 7.97
C GLY A 78 -4.86 -10.25 8.63
N LEU A 79 -5.50 -11.42 8.76
CA LEU A 79 -6.80 -11.54 9.39
C LEU A 79 -6.65 -11.58 10.92
N VAL A 80 -7.16 -10.55 11.60
CA VAL A 80 -7.18 -10.52 13.07
C VAL A 80 -8.37 -11.27 13.65
N ARG A 81 -9.53 -11.21 12.97
CA ARG A 81 -10.77 -11.88 13.39
C ARG A 81 -11.58 -12.33 12.17
N PRO A 82 -11.81 -13.63 11.97
CA PRO A 82 -12.74 -14.11 10.95
C PRO A 82 -14.17 -13.70 11.36
N GLY A 83 -14.75 -12.74 10.63
CA GLY A 83 -16.14 -12.32 10.83
C GLY A 83 -17.11 -13.39 10.33
N ARG A 84 -18.18 -13.69 11.10
CA ARG A 84 -19.24 -14.62 10.68
C ARG A 84 -20.24 -13.96 9.73
N SER A 85 -20.46 -12.66 9.92
CA SER A 85 -21.25 -11.72 9.11
C SER A 85 -20.84 -10.30 9.50
N VAL A 86 -20.99 -9.33 8.58
CA VAL A 86 -20.97 -7.89 8.92
C VAL A 86 -22.35 -7.48 9.43
#